data_AF-A0A7S2UAQ4-F1
#
_entry.id   AF-A0A7S2UAQ4-F1
#
_cell.length_a   1.000
_cell.length_b   1.000
_cell.length_c   1.000
_cell.angle_alpha   90.00
_cell.angle_beta   90.00
_cell.angle_gamma   90.00
#
_symmetry.space_group_name_H-M   'P 1'
#
loop_
_entity.id
_entity.type
_entity.pdbx_description
1 polymer ?
#
loop_
_entity_poly.entity_id
_entity_poly.type
_entity_poly.pdbx_seq_one_letter_code
_entity_poly.pdbx_strand_id
1 'polypeptide(L)'
;SGIWDAYGNMPMSALFSFQALYCYGRKLSSHEGSVAGQKIAMAALYGNGSHTLSLSCDYQGDALYNRMQTIGKERGGQNHINFVGMQSKVYVDALKQLLDMTRKQPTPSDGIWSHSVTMILHEWAVRRCELNHARSLTYVLHSVSSLPSLMQNGIEAKIQTSLQFSSLLCREKSWERAKQLILGLCTICQQRGLRFLRARLLLQLVMIHLECSPQRPVCALLPLLECLSICEADSMDSLHASCLCLLAKVHLQLDNVQRARALLKGSLPTLLQHAPIWFQGEAWLTLAKCHLREARDLLSDSEVSSRNLGCMRLWKTALEQLNQSANLFESMDDALVLREVYYLQAQIYNYLPGHRSQRNAAATKYSKVCKDLLQSHSPMWQNVLESMTLLDMGTNS
;
A
#
# COMPACT_ATOMS: atom_id res chain seq x y z
N SER A 1 -6.21 20.70 -2.45
CA SER A 1 -6.32 19.27 -2.80
C SER A 1 -5.76 19.01 -4.20
N GLY A 2 -6.39 19.51 -5.28
CA GLY A 2 -5.94 19.25 -6.67
C GLY A 2 -4.47 19.57 -7.00
N ILE A 3 -3.89 20.63 -6.42
CA ILE A 3 -2.45 20.93 -6.60
C ILE A 3 -1.57 19.78 -6.08
N TRP A 4 -1.86 19.26 -4.89
CA TRP A 4 -1.10 18.15 -4.30
C TRP A 4 -1.27 16.85 -5.07
N ASP A 5 -2.47 16.64 -5.62
CA ASP A 5 -2.76 15.50 -6.49
C ASP A 5 -1.96 15.56 -7.80
N ALA A 6 -1.82 16.75 -8.40
CA ALA A 6 -1.00 16.97 -9.59
C ALA A 6 0.49 16.67 -9.34
N TYR A 7 0.99 16.96 -8.13
CA TYR A 7 2.35 16.58 -7.70
C TYR A 7 2.46 15.15 -7.18
N GLY A 8 1.39 14.35 -7.22
CA GLY A 8 1.40 12.96 -6.75
C GLY A 8 1.49 12.81 -5.22
N ASN A 9 1.25 13.88 -4.45
CA ASN A 9 1.21 13.85 -2.99
C ASN A 9 -0.21 13.54 -2.49
N MET A 10 -0.58 12.26 -2.63
CA MET A 10 -1.89 11.73 -2.23
C MET A 10 -2.22 11.97 -0.74
N PRO A 11 -1.30 11.81 0.23
CA PRO A 11 -1.58 12.10 1.64
C PRO A 11 -1.98 13.56 1.88
N MET A 12 -1.26 14.52 1.30
CA MET A 12 -1.61 15.93 1.42
C MET A 12 -2.92 16.24 0.71
N SER A 13 -3.13 15.68 -0.48
CA SER A 13 -4.41 15.82 -1.20
C SER A 13 -5.59 15.37 -0.35
N ALA A 14 -5.50 14.20 0.28
CA ALA A 14 -6.53 13.68 1.17
C ALA A 14 -6.69 14.49 2.46
N LEU A 15 -5.60 14.93 3.08
CA LEU A 15 -5.64 15.79 4.27
C LEU A 15 -6.42 17.07 4.00
N PHE A 16 -6.11 17.76 2.90
CA PHE A 16 -6.82 18.98 2.51
C PHE A 16 -8.27 18.70 2.10
N SER A 17 -8.55 17.56 1.46
CA SER A 17 -9.93 17.13 1.16
C SER A 17 -10.72 16.88 2.45
N PHE A 18 -10.12 16.18 3.43
CA PHE A 18 -10.72 15.92 4.73
C PHE A 18 -10.98 17.21 5.50
N GLN A 19 -10.00 18.13 5.54
CA GLN A 19 -10.17 19.43 6.21
C GLN A 19 -11.28 20.26 5.53
N ALA A 20 -11.33 20.26 4.19
CA ALA A 20 -12.38 20.98 3.46
C ALA A 20 -13.78 20.44 3.82
N LEU A 21 -13.93 19.11 3.83
CA LEU A 21 -15.17 18.44 4.23
C LEU A 21 -15.55 18.70 5.69
N TYR A 22 -14.57 18.67 6.59
CA TYR A 22 -14.81 18.86 8.01
C TYR A 22 -15.21 20.30 8.34
N CYS A 23 -14.45 21.28 7.84
CA CYS A 23 -14.66 22.70 8.15
C CYS A 23 -15.79 23.33 7.33
N TYR A 24 -15.98 22.89 6.08
CA TYR A 24 -16.88 23.52 5.12
C TYR A 24 -17.95 22.58 4.56
N GLY A 25 -18.16 21.40 5.15
CA GLY A 25 -19.11 20.40 4.64
C GLY A 25 -20.52 20.92 4.34
N ARG A 26 -21.05 21.87 5.11
CA ARG A 26 -22.38 22.46 4.82
C ARG A 26 -22.39 23.44 3.64
N LYS A 27 -21.23 23.94 3.23
CA LYS A 27 -21.05 24.92 2.14
C LYS A 27 -20.57 24.30 0.83
N LEU A 28 -19.99 23.10 0.89
CA LEU A 28 -19.56 22.36 -0.29
C LEU A 28 -20.77 21.84 -1.07
N SER A 29 -20.69 21.92 -2.39
CA SER A 29 -21.62 21.21 -3.26
C SER A 29 -21.49 19.70 -3.10
N SER A 30 -22.55 18.96 -3.46
CA SER A 30 -22.56 17.49 -3.43
C SER A 30 -21.44 16.88 -4.27
N HIS A 31 -21.11 17.52 -5.40
CA HIS A 31 -20.02 17.13 -6.27
C HIS A 31 -18.64 17.33 -5.61
N GLU A 32 -18.38 18.49 -5.01
CA GLU A 32 -17.12 18.76 -4.32
C GLU A 32 -16.91 17.81 -3.13
N GLY A 33 -18.00 17.50 -2.40
CA GLY A 33 -17.99 16.49 -1.35
C GLY A 33 -17.58 15.12 -1.87
N SER A 34 -18.14 14.71 -3.02
CA SER A 34 -17.80 13.45 -3.69
C SER A 34 -16.34 13.37 -4.12
N VAL A 35 -15.81 14.43 -4.74
CA VAL A 35 -14.41 14.52 -5.16
C VAL A 35 -13.49 14.44 -3.95
N ALA A 36 -13.83 15.14 -2.86
CA ALA A 36 -13.06 15.12 -1.63
C ALA A 36 -13.04 13.71 -1.00
N GLY A 37 -14.20 13.02 -0.97
CA GLY A 37 -14.32 11.63 -0.56
C GLY A 37 -13.50 10.67 -1.43
N GLN A 38 -13.49 10.86 -2.75
CA GLN A 38 -12.65 10.09 -3.67
C GLN A 38 -11.17 10.26 -3.35
N LYS A 39 -10.70 11.49 -3.06
CA LYS A 39 -9.29 11.72 -2.69
C LYS A 39 -8.91 11.04 -1.38
N ILE A 40 -9.80 11.03 -0.38
CA ILE A 40 -9.60 10.31 0.87
C ILE A 40 -9.49 8.81 0.61
N ALA A 41 -10.40 8.25 -0.18
CA ALA A 41 -10.36 6.84 -0.57
C ALA A 41 -9.07 6.49 -1.33
N MET A 42 -8.62 7.38 -2.22
CA MET A 42 -7.36 7.22 -2.95
C MET A 42 -6.13 7.25 -2.06
N ALA A 43 -6.11 8.08 -1.01
CA ALA A 43 -5.02 8.06 -0.04
C ALA A 43 -5.06 6.84 0.88
N ALA A 44 -6.22 6.26 1.16
CA ALA A 44 -6.30 4.98 1.85
C ALA A 44 -5.75 3.82 1.01
N LEU A 45 -6.05 3.84 -0.30
CA LEU A 45 -5.61 2.83 -1.24
C LEU A 45 -4.13 2.95 -1.63
N TYR A 46 -3.64 4.18 -1.78
CA TYR A 46 -2.36 4.47 -2.43
C TYR A 46 -1.51 5.52 -1.68
N GLY A 47 -1.88 5.89 -0.47
CA GLY A 47 -1.15 6.85 0.36
C GLY A 47 -0.91 6.32 1.78
N ASN A 48 -0.30 7.16 2.61
CA ASN A 48 0.00 6.87 4.02
C ASN A 48 -1.22 7.16 4.92
N GLY A 49 -2.41 6.76 4.47
CA GLY A 49 -3.68 7.43 4.79
C GLY A 49 -4.22 7.30 6.21
N SER A 50 -3.81 6.31 7.02
CA SER A 50 -4.41 6.11 8.34
C SER A 50 -3.77 6.95 9.45
N HIS A 51 -2.45 7.21 9.39
CA HIS A 51 -1.75 7.92 10.48
C HIS A 51 -1.81 9.45 10.33
N THR A 52 -1.92 9.99 9.12
CA THR A 52 -2.03 11.44 8.91
C THR A 52 -3.43 11.99 9.17
N LEU A 53 -4.45 11.13 9.17
CA LEU A 53 -5.85 11.52 9.34
C LEU A 53 -6.38 11.28 10.76
N SER A 54 -5.58 10.68 11.66
CA SER A 54 -5.89 10.66 13.11
C SER A 54 -5.63 12.01 13.80
N LEU A 55 -5.65 13.12 13.04
CA LEU A 55 -5.82 14.45 13.59
C LEU A 55 -7.23 14.51 14.15
N SER A 56 -7.35 14.06 15.40
CA SER A 56 -8.51 14.29 16.27
C SER A 56 -9.00 15.71 16.06
N CYS A 57 -10.26 15.85 15.63
CA CYS A 57 -11.13 17.03 15.66
C CYS A 57 -10.56 18.31 16.30
N ASP A 58 -9.48 18.86 15.76
CA ASP A 58 -8.87 20.06 16.33
C ASP A 58 -9.46 21.28 15.65
N TYR A 59 -10.52 21.79 16.27
CA TYR A 59 -11.26 22.97 15.82
C TYR A 59 -10.38 24.23 15.74
N GLN A 60 -9.26 24.28 16.46
CA GLN A 60 -8.36 25.43 16.49
C GLN A 60 -7.27 25.37 15.41
N GLY A 61 -7.09 24.21 14.77
CA GLY A 61 -6.04 24.00 13.78
C GLY A 61 -4.65 23.84 14.39
N ASP A 62 -4.53 23.78 15.71
CA ASP A 62 -3.24 23.71 16.42
C ASP A 62 -2.53 22.38 16.17
N ALA A 63 -3.24 21.25 16.11
CA ALA A 63 -2.68 19.95 15.78
C ALA A 63 -2.24 19.87 14.32
N LEU A 64 -2.98 20.48 13.39
CA LEU A 64 -2.58 20.60 11.98
C LEU A 64 -1.36 21.52 11.85
N TYR A 65 -1.34 22.66 12.55
CA TYR A 65 -0.24 23.62 12.59
C TYR A 65 1.02 22.99 13.20
N ASN A 66 0.90 22.31 14.33
CA ASN A 66 1.97 21.53 14.96
C ASN A 66 2.45 20.41 14.06
N ARG A 67 1.56 19.78 13.27
CA ARG A 67 1.93 18.75 12.29
C ARG A 67 2.64 19.34 11.08
N MET A 68 2.17 20.46 10.53
CA MET A 68 2.86 21.18 9.46
C MET A 68 4.22 21.68 9.92
N GLN A 69 4.34 22.13 11.18
CA GLN A 69 5.63 22.47 11.78
C GLN A 69 6.53 21.25 11.99
N THR A 70 5.99 20.08 12.39
CA THR A 70 6.80 18.85 12.50
C THR A 70 7.22 18.33 11.13
N ILE A 71 6.35 18.34 10.12
CA ILE A 71 6.73 18.03 8.73
C ILE A 71 7.83 18.98 8.23
N GLY A 72 7.76 20.27 8.61
CA GLY A 72 8.81 21.25 8.33
C GLY A 72 10.13 21.01 9.08
N LYS A 73 10.06 20.51 10.33
CA LYS A 73 11.22 20.21 11.20
C LYS A 73 11.83 18.82 10.93
N GLU A 74 11.05 17.86 10.44
CA GLU A 74 11.47 16.50 10.06
C GLU A 74 12.40 16.49 8.83
N ARG A 75 12.58 17.63 8.13
CA ARG A 75 13.63 17.82 7.12
C ARG A 75 15.07 17.77 7.67
N GLY A 76 15.27 17.78 8.99
CA GLY A 76 16.60 17.91 9.60
C GLY A 76 16.99 16.91 10.69
N GLY A 77 16.17 15.89 11.02
CA GLY A 77 16.44 15.03 12.18
C GLY A 77 16.08 13.56 11.99
N GLN A 78 17.06 12.67 12.19
CA GLN A 78 16.93 11.20 12.28
C GLN A 78 16.21 10.77 13.56
N ASN A 79 14.96 11.20 13.78
CA ASN A 79 14.18 10.69 14.90
C ASN A 79 13.49 9.39 14.49
N HIS A 80 13.89 8.29 15.13
CA HIS A 80 13.23 7.00 15.06
C HIS A 80 11.76 7.16 15.48
N ILE A 81 10.85 7.10 14.50
CA ILE A 81 9.42 7.04 14.76
C ILE A 81 9.13 5.63 15.32
N ASN A 82 9.00 5.54 16.64
CA ASN A 82 8.53 4.34 17.31
C ASN A 82 7.04 4.16 17.03
N PHE A 83 6.72 3.30 16.06
CA PHE A 83 5.35 2.84 15.77
C PHE A 83 4.87 1.91 16.88
N VAL A 84 4.32 2.48 17.96
CA VAL A 84 3.72 1.70 19.06
C VAL A 84 2.20 1.77 18.97
N GLY A 85 1.59 0.64 18.64
CA GLY A 85 0.35 0.18 19.28
C GLY A 85 -0.96 0.86 18.91
N MET A 86 -1.43 0.72 17.68
CA MET A 86 -2.88 0.63 17.42
C MET A 86 -3.12 -0.37 16.27
N GLN A 87 -3.92 -1.40 16.53
CA GLN A 87 -4.40 -2.40 15.56
C GLN A 87 -5.43 -1.79 14.58
N SER A 88 -5.13 -0.60 14.06
CA SER A 88 -6.00 0.10 13.13
C SER A 88 -5.79 -0.49 11.75
N LYS A 89 -6.83 -1.14 11.21
CA LYS A 89 -6.83 -1.66 9.85
C LYS A 89 -7.06 -0.50 8.89
N VAL A 90 -6.10 -0.22 8.01
CA VAL A 90 -6.08 0.95 7.12
C VAL A 90 -7.41 1.12 6.36
N TYR A 91 -7.93 0.02 5.83
CA TYR A 91 -9.19 0.02 5.09
C TYR A 91 -10.42 0.27 5.97
N VAL A 92 -10.41 -0.21 7.22
CA VAL A 92 -11.51 0.01 8.17
C VAL A 92 -11.59 1.48 8.54
N ASP A 93 -10.45 2.11 8.80
CA ASP A 93 -10.41 3.54 9.14
C ASP A 93 -10.86 4.40 7.95
N ALA A 94 -10.45 4.04 6.74
CA ALA A 94 -10.90 4.71 5.53
C ALA A 94 -12.42 4.58 5.34
N LEU A 95 -12.99 3.39 5.58
CA LEU A 95 -14.42 3.17 5.52
C LEU A 95 -15.18 3.93 6.62
N LYS A 96 -14.63 4.01 7.85
CA LYS A 96 -15.19 4.84 8.94
C LYS A 96 -15.22 6.31 8.56
N GLN A 97 -14.11 6.83 8.05
CA GLN A 97 -14.03 8.22 7.60
C GLN A 97 -15.02 8.48 6.48
N LEU A 98 -15.15 7.54 5.54
CA LEU A 98 -16.17 7.61 4.51
C LEU A 98 -17.59 7.64 5.12
N LEU A 99 -17.92 6.71 6.01
CA LEU A 99 -19.22 6.67 6.66
C LEU A 99 -19.53 7.97 7.42
N ASP A 100 -18.58 8.50 8.20
CA ASP A 100 -18.74 9.76 8.93
C ASP A 100 -19.00 10.96 8.00
N MET A 101 -18.48 10.94 6.77
CA MET A 101 -18.80 11.95 5.77
C MET A 101 -20.26 11.87 5.31
N THR A 102 -20.78 10.66 5.08
CA THR A 102 -22.20 10.46 4.69
C THR A 102 -23.19 10.88 5.77
N ARG A 103 -22.75 10.97 7.03
CA ARG A 103 -23.56 11.50 8.12
C ARG A 103 -23.65 13.03 8.08
N LYS A 104 -22.60 13.70 7.61
CA LYS A 104 -22.49 15.17 7.59
C LYS A 104 -23.07 15.80 6.32
N GLN A 105 -23.12 15.05 5.22
CA GLN A 105 -23.73 15.45 3.95
C GLN A 105 -24.65 14.34 3.45
N PRO A 106 -25.87 14.64 2.96
CA PRO A 106 -26.70 13.64 2.32
C PRO A 106 -25.92 12.99 1.17
N THR A 107 -25.90 11.66 1.12
CA THR A 107 -25.14 10.88 0.13
C THR A 107 -25.39 11.44 -1.27
N PRO A 108 -24.36 11.93 -1.96
CA PRO A 108 -24.48 12.35 -3.35
C PRO A 108 -25.07 11.20 -4.17
N SER A 109 -26.07 11.48 -5.02
CA SER A 109 -26.51 10.51 -6.05
C SER A 109 -25.44 10.28 -7.13
N ASP A 110 -24.32 11.00 -7.02
CA ASP A 110 -23.15 10.88 -7.89
C ASP A 110 -22.42 9.57 -7.56
N GLY A 111 -22.38 8.65 -8.53
CA GLY A 111 -21.78 7.31 -8.38
C GLY A 111 -20.31 7.27 -7.93
N ILE A 112 -19.65 8.43 -7.80
CA ILE A 112 -18.29 8.62 -7.26
C ILE A 112 -18.16 8.05 -5.85
N TRP A 113 -19.19 8.21 -5.01
CA TRP A 113 -19.18 7.65 -3.66
C TRP A 113 -19.11 6.12 -3.67
N SER A 114 -20.09 5.52 -4.35
CA SER A 114 -20.18 4.07 -4.51
C SER A 114 -18.89 3.53 -5.13
N HIS A 115 -18.37 4.20 -6.16
CA HIS A 115 -17.10 3.86 -6.78
C HIS A 115 -15.95 3.80 -5.76
N SER A 116 -15.79 4.85 -4.95
CA SER A 116 -14.69 4.97 -3.98
C SER A 116 -14.76 3.90 -2.88
N VAL A 117 -15.95 3.62 -2.36
CA VAL A 117 -16.19 2.56 -1.36
C VAL A 117 -15.92 1.19 -1.98
N THR A 118 -16.45 0.92 -3.17
CA THR A 118 -16.24 -0.36 -3.86
C THR A 118 -14.76 -0.56 -4.19
N MET A 119 -13.99 0.50 -4.52
CA MET A 119 -12.55 0.42 -4.75
C MET A 119 -11.78 -0.04 -3.50
N ILE A 120 -12.11 0.52 -2.32
CA ILE A 120 -11.50 0.11 -1.04
C ILE A 120 -11.84 -1.34 -0.71
N LEU A 121 -13.12 -1.71 -0.82
CA LEU A 121 -13.57 -3.08 -0.55
C LEU A 121 -12.91 -4.07 -1.52
N HIS A 122 -12.79 -3.70 -2.79
CA HIS A 122 -12.13 -4.50 -3.81
C HIS A 122 -10.66 -4.75 -3.45
N GLU A 123 -9.88 -3.69 -3.21
CA GLU A 123 -8.46 -3.82 -2.83
C GLU A 123 -8.32 -4.68 -1.56
N TRP A 124 -9.15 -4.45 -0.54
CA TRP A 124 -9.10 -5.23 0.69
C TRP A 124 -9.39 -6.72 0.45
N ALA A 125 -10.40 -7.05 -0.37
CA ALA A 125 -10.69 -8.42 -0.78
C ALA A 125 -9.53 -9.06 -1.57
N VAL A 126 -8.91 -8.31 -2.47
CA VAL A 126 -7.72 -8.76 -3.24
C VAL A 126 -6.54 -9.05 -2.31
N ARG A 127 -6.27 -8.22 -1.31
CA ARG A 127 -5.18 -8.40 -0.33
C ARG A 127 -5.37 -9.62 0.55
N ARG A 128 -6.62 -9.90 0.92
CA ARG A 128 -7.02 -11.09 1.69
C ARG A 128 -7.12 -12.37 0.84
N CYS A 129 -6.98 -12.25 -0.48
CA CYS A 129 -7.17 -13.34 -1.44
C CYS A 129 -8.59 -13.91 -1.48
N GLU A 130 -9.60 -13.10 -1.16
CA GLU A 130 -11.02 -13.44 -1.31
C GLU A 130 -11.45 -13.23 -2.77
N LEU A 131 -10.90 -14.04 -3.68
CA LEU A 131 -10.96 -13.80 -5.14
C LEU A 131 -12.40 -13.75 -5.70
N ASN A 132 -13.31 -14.56 -5.16
CA ASN A 132 -14.71 -14.54 -5.61
C ASN A 132 -15.41 -13.22 -5.27
N HIS A 133 -15.12 -12.63 -4.11
CA HIS A 133 -15.64 -11.31 -3.72
C HIS A 133 -14.98 -10.19 -4.53
N ALA A 134 -13.67 -10.27 -4.75
CA ALA A 134 -12.99 -9.31 -5.62
C ALA A 134 -13.56 -9.33 -7.05
N ARG A 135 -13.90 -10.51 -7.60
CA ARG A 135 -14.61 -10.62 -8.89
C ARG A 135 -15.98 -9.97 -8.87
N SER A 136 -16.81 -10.23 -7.84
CA SER A 136 -18.14 -9.63 -7.76
C SER A 136 -18.06 -8.10 -7.67
N LEU A 137 -17.13 -7.59 -6.85
CA LEU A 137 -16.85 -6.15 -6.73
C LEU A 137 -16.30 -5.55 -8.02
N THR A 138 -15.53 -6.29 -8.81
CA THR A 138 -15.07 -5.85 -10.14
C THR A 138 -16.25 -5.56 -11.08
N TYR A 139 -17.28 -6.41 -11.10
CA TYR A 139 -18.47 -6.16 -11.92
C TYR A 139 -19.22 -4.89 -11.47
N VAL A 140 -19.30 -4.65 -10.16
CA VAL A 140 -19.87 -3.43 -9.60
C VAL A 140 -19.02 -2.21 -9.96
N LEU A 141 -17.70 -2.29 -9.90
CA LEU A 141 -16.82 -1.19 -10.29
C LEU A 141 -16.99 -0.83 -11.76
N HIS A 142 -17.09 -1.81 -12.65
CA HIS A 142 -17.29 -1.56 -14.07
C HIS A 142 -18.66 -0.94 -14.36
N SER A 143 -19.73 -1.37 -13.69
CA SER A 143 -21.05 -0.77 -13.86
C SER A 143 -21.07 0.66 -13.35
N VAL A 144 -20.52 0.93 -12.17
CA VAL A 144 -20.46 2.28 -11.58
C VAL A 144 -19.57 3.22 -12.41
N SER A 145 -18.46 2.73 -12.94
CA SER A 145 -17.56 3.54 -13.78
C SER A 145 -18.16 3.94 -15.13
N SER A 146 -19.23 3.27 -15.56
CA SER A 146 -19.95 3.61 -16.79
C SER A 146 -21.01 4.71 -16.60
N LEU A 147 -21.25 5.16 -15.36
CA LEU A 147 -22.28 6.15 -15.05
C LEU A 147 -21.93 7.55 -15.60
N PRO A 148 -22.94 8.29 -16.13
CA PRO A 148 -22.75 9.63 -16.69
C PRO A 148 -22.16 10.66 -15.70
N SER A 149 -22.44 10.51 -14.40
CA SER A 149 -21.93 11.41 -13.35
C SER A 149 -20.41 11.35 -13.17
N LEU A 150 -19.76 10.26 -13.63
CA LEU A 150 -18.31 10.15 -13.66
C LEU A 150 -17.71 10.63 -15.00
N MET A 151 -18.49 10.96 -16.04
CA MET A 151 -17.97 11.21 -17.39
C MET A 151 -16.98 12.38 -17.51
N GLN A 152 -17.07 13.42 -16.66
CA GLN A 152 -16.09 14.51 -16.65
C GLN A 152 -14.68 14.04 -16.20
N ASN A 153 -14.60 13.00 -15.35
CA ASN A 153 -13.36 12.32 -14.91
C ASN A 153 -13.30 10.86 -15.41
N GLY A 154 -14.12 10.50 -16.41
CA GLY A 154 -14.51 9.10 -16.66
C GLY A 154 -13.36 8.23 -17.15
N ILE A 155 -12.43 8.84 -17.87
CA ILE A 155 -11.23 8.15 -18.35
C ILE A 155 -10.33 7.76 -17.17
N GLU A 156 -10.13 8.65 -16.19
CA GLU A 156 -9.29 8.37 -15.03
C GLU A 156 -9.92 7.30 -14.13
N ALA A 157 -11.23 7.39 -13.86
CA ALA A 157 -11.96 6.38 -13.09
C ALA A 157 -11.93 5.00 -13.76
N LYS A 158 -12.06 4.96 -15.09
CA LYS A 158 -11.93 3.72 -15.87
C LYS A 158 -10.51 3.14 -15.81
N ILE A 159 -9.48 3.98 -15.90
CA ILE A 159 -8.08 3.55 -15.74
C ILE A 159 -7.85 3.01 -14.33
N GLN A 160 -8.34 3.69 -13.28
CA GLN A 160 -8.21 3.26 -11.89
C GLN A 160 -8.92 1.92 -11.63
N THR A 161 -10.13 1.75 -12.17
CA THR A 161 -10.86 0.47 -12.11
C THR A 161 -10.09 -0.64 -12.80
N SER A 162 -9.56 -0.36 -13.99
CA SER A 162 -8.81 -1.35 -14.76
C SER A 162 -7.48 -1.69 -14.09
N LEU A 163 -6.85 -0.74 -13.39
CA LEU A 163 -5.69 -0.98 -12.55
C LEU A 163 -6.04 -1.94 -11.40
N GLN A 164 -7.17 -1.74 -10.73
CA GLN A 164 -7.66 -2.66 -9.70
C GLN A 164 -7.95 -4.06 -10.25
N PHE A 165 -8.61 -4.14 -11.41
CA PHE A 165 -8.83 -5.41 -12.09
C PHE A 165 -7.51 -6.12 -12.44
N SER A 166 -6.47 -5.36 -12.81
CA SER A 166 -5.13 -5.94 -13.04
C SER A 166 -4.58 -6.60 -11.77
N SER A 167 -4.76 -5.99 -10.59
CA SER A 167 -4.33 -6.57 -9.31
C SER A 167 -5.04 -7.89 -9.01
N LEU A 168 -6.34 -7.97 -9.31
CA LEU A 168 -7.08 -9.23 -9.21
C LEU A 168 -6.51 -10.29 -10.16
N LEU A 169 -6.28 -9.97 -11.43
CA LEU A 169 -5.68 -10.89 -12.41
C LEU A 169 -4.30 -11.40 -11.96
N CYS A 170 -3.49 -10.55 -11.29
CA CYS A 170 -2.23 -10.94 -10.69
C CYS A 170 -2.42 -12.00 -9.61
N ARG A 171 -3.39 -11.80 -8.71
CA ARG A 171 -3.70 -12.79 -7.66
C ARG A 171 -4.24 -14.10 -8.24
N GLU A 172 -4.96 -14.04 -9.36
CA GLU A 172 -5.39 -15.22 -10.13
C GLU A 172 -4.27 -15.88 -10.95
N LYS A 173 -3.06 -15.31 -10.95
CA LYS A 173 -1.91 -15.74 -11.76
C LYS A 173 -2.15 -15.67 -13.28
N SER A 174 -3.12 -14.86 -13.71
CA SER A 174 -3.40 -14.59 -15.13
C SER A 174 -2.51 -13.46 -15.65
N TRP A 175 -1.18 -13.64 -15.54
CA TRP A 175 -0.18 -12.60 -15.78
C TRP A 175 -0.25 -11.97 -17.17
N GLU A 176 -0.47 -12.78 -18.20
CA GLU A 176 -0.48 -12.30 -19.58
C GLU A 176 -1.67 -11.37 -19.85
N ARG A 177 -2.84 -11.71 -19.33
CA ARG A 177 -4.02 -10.85 -19.40
C ARG A 177 -3.80 -9.53 -18.66
N ALA A 178 -3.16 -9.59 -17.49
CA ALA A 178 -2.83 -8.38 -16.72
C ALA A 178 -1.85 -7.47 -17.48
N LYS A 179 -0.81 -8.03 -18.11
CA LYS A 179 0.15 -7.26 -18.92
C LYS A 179 -0.52 -6.59 -20.11
N GLN A 180 -1.31 -7.34 -20.88
CA GLN A 180 -2.01 -6.81 -22.06
C GLN A 180 -2.96 -5.66 -21.69
N LEU A 181 -3.69 -5.81 -20.59
CA LEU A 181 -4.56 -4.76 -20.05
C LEU A 181 -3.77 -3.49 -19.72
N ILE A 182 -2.68 -3.62 -18.95
CA ILE A 182 -1.86 -2.48 -18.52
C ILE A 182 -1.18 -1.79 -19.69
N LEU A 183 -0.62 -2.54 -20.65
CA LEU A 183 0.00 -1.98 -21.86
C LEU A 183 -1.02 -1.20 -22.69
N GLY A 184 -2.24 -1.74 -22.86
CA GLY A 184 -3.33 -1.04 -23.53
C GLY A 184 -3.65 0.30 -22.84
N LEU A 185 -3.75 0.31 -21.50
CA LEU A 185 -3.98 1.53 -20.72
C LEU A 185 -2.82 2.53 -20.81
N CYS A 186 -1.56 2.05 -20.85
CA CYS A 186 -0.39 2.93 -21.02
C CYS A 186 -0.47 3.70 -22.34
N THR A 187 -0.87 3.06 -23.45
CA THR A 187 -1.02 3.74 -24.74
C THR A 187 -2.12 4.81 -24.70
N ILE A 188 -3.25 4.53 -24.04
CA ILE A 188 -4.33 5.51 -23.84
C ILE A 188 -3.83 6.69 -23.00
N CYS A 189 -3.11 6.43 -21.91
CA CYS A 189 -2.56 7.48 -21.05
C CYS A 189 -1.55 8.35 -21.81
N GLN A 190 -0.71 7.74 -22.66
CA GLN A 190 0.25 8.45 -23.49
C GLN A 190 -0.44 9.37 -24.50
N GLN A 191 -1.48 8.89 -25.19
CA GLN A 191 -2.24 9.69 -26.16
C GLN A 191 -2.98 10.87 -25.50
N ARG A 192 -3.40 10.70 -24.24
CA ARG A 192 -4.14 11.71 -23.47
C ARG A 192 -3.25 12.62 -22.62
N GLY A 193 -1.93 12.40 -22.60
CA GLY A 193 -1.01 13.18 -21.78
C GLY A 193 -1.11 12.94 -20.26
N LEU A 194 -1.72 11.83 -19.83
CA LEU A 194 -1.94 11.50 -18.42
C LEU A 194 -0.68 10.86 -17.80
N ARG A 195 0.36 11.66 -17.57
CA ARG A 195 1.70 11.20 -17.15
C ARG A 195 1.71 10.48 -15.80
N PHE A 196 1.02 11.03 -14.79
CA PHE A 196 0.93 10.41 -13.46
C PHE A 196 0.30 9.00 -13.51
N LEU A 197 -0.81 8.86 -14.23
CA LEU A 197 -1.47 7.56 -14.40
C LEU A 197 -0.61 6.59 -15.21
N ARG A 198 0.10 7.07 -16.25
CA ARG A 198 1.07 6.24 -16.99
C ARG A 198 2.18 5.73 -16.08
N ALA A 199 2.80 6.59 -15.26
CA ALA A 199 3.84 6.18 -14.32
C ALA A 199 3.31 5.09 -13.35
N ARG A 200 2.10 5.26 -12.83
CA ARG A 200 1.46 4.24 -11.97
C ARG A 200 1.20 2.91 -12.69
N LEU A 201 0.74 2.95 -13.94
CA LEU A 201 0.52 1.76 -14.75
C LEU A 201 1.86 1.05 -15.05
N LEU A 202 2.91 1.80 -15.37
CA LEU A 202 4.26 1.25 -15.55
C LEU A 202 4.78 0.60 -14.26
N LEU A 203 4.58 1.24 -13.11
CA LEU A 203 4.95 0.67 -11.81
C LEU A 203 4.23 -0.67 -11.55
N GLN A 204 2.93 -0.75 -11.88
CA GLN A 204 2.18 -2.01 -11.80
C GLN A 204 2.70 -3.05 -12.78
N LEU A 205 3.06 -2.64 -14.01
CA LEU A 205 3.67 -3.54 -15.00
C LEU A 205 4.99 -4.14 -14.50
N VAL A 206 5.82 -3.34 -13.84
CA VAL A 206 7.06 -3.79 -13.19
C VAL A 206 6.74 -4.85 -12.14
N MET A 207 5.76 -4.60 -11.26
CA MET A 207 5.34 -5.58 -10.25
C MET A 207 4.88 -6.90 -10.91
N ILE A 208 4.08 -6.81 -11.97
CA ILE A 208 3.64 -7.98 -12.74
C ILE A 208 4.83 -8.77 -13.31
N HIS A 209 5.84 -8.10 -13.87
CA HIS A 209 7.04 -8.77 -14.38
C HIS A 209 7.84 -9.47 -13.27
N LEU A 210 7.96 -8.85 -12.10
CA LEU A 210 8.67 -9.41 -10.95
C LEU A 210 7.96 -10.63 -10.36
N GLU A 211 6.62 -10.63 -10.36
CA GLU A 211 5.82 -11.76 -9.86
C GLU A 211 5.72 -12.90 -10.88
N CYS A 212 5.55 -12.58 -12.16
CA CYS A 212 5.41 -13.56 -13.25
C CYS A 212 6.67 -14.41 -13.45
N SER A 213 7.86 -13.80 -13.34
CA SER A 213 9.13 -14.46 -13.62
C SER A 213 10.21 -14.02 -12.63
N PRO A 214 10.22 -14.58 -11.39
CA PRO A 214 11.19 -14.19 -10.37
C PRO A 214 12.65 -14.51 -10.76
N GLN A 215 12.85 -15.43 -11.73
CA GLN A 215 14.16 -15.82 -12.24
C GLN A 215 14.71 -14.87 -13.32
N ARG A 216 13.86 -14.04 -13.94
CA ARG A 216 14.24 -13.15 -15.05
C ARG A 216 13.78 -11.71 -14.76
N PRO A 217 14.41 -11.02 -13.80
CA PRO A 217 14.01 -9.68 -13.41
C PRO A 217 14.35 -8.60 -14.46
N VAL A 218 15.18 -8.93 -15.44
CA VAL A 218 15.64 -8.01 -16.50
C VAL A 218 14.46 -7.42 -17.29
N CYS A 219 13.39 -8.20 -17.51
CA CYS A 219 12.21 -7.72 -18.22
C CYS A 219 11.50 -6.55 -17.51
N ALA A 220 11.70 -6.41 -16.19
CA ALA A 220 11.12 -5.33 -15.40
C ALA A 220 11.94 -4.02 -15.48
N LEU A 221 13.21 -4.07 -15.94
CA LEU A 221 14.09 -2.89 -15.95
C LEU A 221 13.63 -1.81 -16.92
N LEU A 222 13.25 -2.17 -18.15
CA LEU A 222 12.81 -1.19 -19.15
C LEU A 222 11.61 -0.35 -18.69
N PRO A 223 10.46 -0.93 -18.30
CA PRO A 223 9.33 -0.14 -17.81
C PRO A 223 9.64 0.61 -16.52
N LEU A 224 10.57 0.11 -15.70
CA LEU A 224 10.99 0.77 -14.47
C LEU A 224 11.83 2.02 -14.72
N LEU A 225 12.80 1.95 -15.63
CA LEU A 225 13.62 3.10 -16.03
C LEU A 225 12.77 4.16 -16.75
N GLU A 226 11.82 3.73 -17.58
CA GLU A 226 10.84 4.64 -18.17
C GLU A 226 10.02 5.34 -17.07
N CYS A 227 9.51 4.59 -16.09
CA CYS A 227 8.76 5.16 -14.96
C CYS A 227 9.60 6.17 -14.16
N LEU A 228 10.87 5.85 -13.87
CA LEU A 228 11.80 6.76 -13.19
C LEU A 228 11.99 8.06 -13.98
N SER A 229 12.21 7.98 -15.29
CA SER A 229 12.37 9.17 -16.14
C SER A 229 11.15 10.11 -16.11
N ILE A 230 9.94 9.53 -16.07
CA ILE A 230 8.70 10.30 -15.95
C ILE A 230 8.61 10.93 -14.55
N CYS A 231 8.95 10.17 -13.50
CA CYS A 231 8.92 10.67 -12.13
C CYS A 231 9.93 11.81 -11.88
N GLU A 232 11.11 11.74 -12.47
CA GLU A 232 12.13 12.80 -12.40
C GLU A 232 11.69 14.05 -13.17
N ALA A 233 11.07 13.89 -14.34
CA ALA A 233 10.62 15.01 -15.16
C ALA A 233 9.47 15.82 -14.51
N ASP A 234 8.56 15.14 -13.81
CA ASP A 234 7.38 15.76 -13.20
C ASP A 234 7.51 15.91 -11.66
N SER A 235 8.71 15.69 -11.09
CA SER A 235 9.00 15.78 -9.65
C SER A 235 8.07 14.96 -8.74
N MET A 236 7.77 13.72 -9.13
CA MET A 236 6.86 12.83 -8.42
C MET A 236 7.60 11.99 -7.35
N ASP A 237 7.99 12.62 -6.24
CA ASP A 237 8.85 12.03 -5.20
C ASP A 237 8.32 10.70 -4.64
N SER A 238 7.01 10.59 -4.43
CA SER A 238 6.38 9.37 -3.87
C SER A 238 6.53 8.17 -4.80
N LEU A 239 6.22 8.36 -6.09
CA LEU A 239 6.36 7.33 -7.11
C LEU A 239 7.82 7.03 -7.42
N HIS A 240 8.68 8.05 -7.41
CA HIS A 240 10.12 7.89 -7.56
C HIS A 240 10.68 6.98 -6.45
N ALA A 241 10.32 7.23 -5.19
CA ALA A 241 10.73 6.37 -4.07
C ALA A 241 10.20 4.93 -4.20
N SER A 242 8.95 4.74 -4.64
CA SER A 242 8.40 3.42 -4.95
C SER A 242 9.15 2.72 -6.09
N CYS A 243 9.57 3.44 -7.12
CA CYS A 243 10.39 2.90 -8.20
C CYS A 243 11.76 2.44 -7.70
N LEU A 244 12.43 3.25 -6.86
CA LEU A 244 13.70 2.88 -6.25
C LEU A 244 13.59 1.62 -5.37
N CYS A 245 12.46 1.45 -4.66
CA CYS A 245 12.16 0.23 -3.92
C CYS A 245 12.10 -1.00 -4.83
N LEU A 246 11.40 -0.91 -5.96
CA LEU A 246 11.33 -2.02 -6.93
C LEU A 246 12.67 -2.24 -7.64
N LEU A 247 13.43 -1.17 -7.91
CA LEU A 247 14.78 -1.29 -8.49
C LEU A 247 15.72 -2.03 -7.53
N ALA A 248 15.63 -1.76 -6.24
CA ALA A 248 16.37 -2.50 -5.24
C ALA A 248 15.98 -3.99 -5.21
N LYS A 249 14.67 -4.30 -5.32
CA LYS A 249 14.20 -5.68 -5.44
C LYS A 249 14.74 -6.38 -6.70
N VAL A 250 14.79 -5.69 -7.84
CA VAL A 250 15.43 -6.19 -9.07
C VAL A 250 16.91 -6.49 -8.82
N HIS A 251 17.65 -5.55 -8.21
CA HIS A 251 19.07 -5.76 -7.90
C HIS A 251 19.30 -6.94 -6.95
N LEU A 252 18.43 -7.13 -5.95
CA LEU A 252 18.48 -8.29 -5.07
C LEU A 252 18.27 -9.60 -5.83
N GLN A 253 17.35 -9.64 -6.80
CA GLN A 253 17.13 -10.81 -7.66
C GLN A 253 18.29 -11.07 -8.64
N LEU A 254 19.04 -10.02 -8.99
CA LEU A 254 20.28 -10.09 -9.79
C LEU A 254 21.54 -10.32 -8.93
N ASP A 255 21.38 -10.71 -7.67
CA ASP A 255 22.45 -10.98 -6.70
C ASP A 255 23.37 -9.78 -6.36
N ASN A 256 22.92 -8.56 -6.67
CA ASN A 256 23.63 -7.31 -6.37
C ASN A 256 23.16 -6.72 -5.04
N VAL A 257 23.42 -7.44 -3.94
CA VAL A 257 22.87 -7.12 -2.60
C VAL A 257 23.31 -5.75 -2.08
N GLN A 258 24.58 -5.38 -2.30
CA GLN A 258 25.11 -4.08 -1.84
C GLN A 258 24.39 -2.91 -2.49
N ARG A 259 24.11 -3.02 -3.80
CA ARG A 259 23.41 -1.98 -4.56
C ARG A 259 21.94 -1.89 -4.15
N ALA A 260 21.28 -3.03 -3.95
CA ALA A 260 19.90 -3.07 -3.44
C ALA A 260 19.78 -2.35 -2.07
N ARG A 261 20.70 -2.66 -1.16
CA ARG A 261 20.73 -2.06 0.18
C ARG A 261 21.04 -0.56 0.15
N ALA A 262 21.98 -0.12 -0.69
CA ALA A 262 22.31 1.29 -0.84
C ALA A 262 21.12 2.10 -1.37
N LEU A 263 20.44 1.59 -2.40
CA LEU A 263 19.23 2.21 -2.95
C LEU A 263 18.14 2.34 -1.90
N LEU A 264 17.83 1.25 -1.18
CA LEU A 264 16.80 1.28 -0.14
C LEU A 264 17.17 2.22 0.99
N LYS A 265 18.41 2.21 1.49
CA LYS A 265 18.81 3.14 2.56
C LYS A 265 18.68 4.61 2.14
N GLY A 266 18.96 4.92 0.88
CA GLY A 266 18.78 6.28 0.33
C GLY A 266 17.32 6.67 0.16
N SER A 267 16.46 5.75 -0.29
CA SER A 267 15.05 6.04 -0.58
C SER A 267 14.11 5.80 0.61
N LEU A 268 14.55 5.11 1.66
CA LEU A 268 13.70 4.72 2.79
C LEU A 268 13.04 5.91 3.49
N PRO A 269 13.72 7.04 3.78
CA PRO A 269 13.07 8.19 4.42
C PRO A 269 11.88 8.73 3.61
N THR A 270 12.09 8.96 2.30
CA THR A 270 11.04 9.43 1.38
C THR A 270 9.89 8.42 1.25
N LEU A 271 10.23 7.14 1.28
CA LEU A 271 9.26 6.05 1.12
C LEU A 271 8.36 5.92 2.37
N LEU A 272 8.94 6.00 3.57
CA LEU A 272 8.19 5.97 4.83
C LEU A 272 7.29 7.21 5.02
N GLN A 273 7.67 8.34 4.43
CA GLN A 273 6.88 9.57 4.52
C GLN A 273 5.72 9.59 3.52
N HIS A 274 5.99 9.27 2.25
CA HIS A 274 5.10 9.60 1.15
C HIS A 274 4.58 8.42 0.34
N ALA A 275 5.25 7.26 0.38
CA ALA A 275 4.88 6.13 -0.46
C ALA A 275 3.71 5.33 0.16
N PRO A 276 2.97 4.55 -0.66
CA PRO A 276 1.94 3.65 -0.15
C PRO A 276 2.47 2.68 0.89
N ILE A 277 1.66 2.35 1.90
CA ILE A 277 2.01 1.45 3.02
C ILE A 277 2.55 0.10 2.51
N TRP A 278 2.01 -0.39 1.38
CA TRP A 278 2.51 -1.60 0.75
C TRP A 278 4.00 -1.51 0.36
N PHE A 279 4.43 -0.41 -0.26
CA PHE A 279 5.84 -0.21 -0.60
C PHE A 279 6.71 -0.03 0.64
N GLN A 280 6.18 0.55 1.72
CA GLN A 280 6.88 0.62 3.01
C GLN A 280 7.15 -0.77 3.58
N GLY A 281 6.14 -1.63 3.61
CA GLY A 281 6.29 -3.01 4.02
C GLY A 281 7.26 -3.79 3.14
N GLU A 282 7.20 -3.58 1.82
CA GLU A 282 8.06 -4.23 0.84
C GLU A 282 9.52 -3.76 0.93
N ALA A 283 9.76 -2.48 1.23
CA ALA A 283 11.10 -1.94 1.44
C ALA A 283 11.78 -2.61 2.64
N TRP A 284 11.06 -2.73 3.76
CA TRP A 284 11.55 -3.45 4.95
C TRP A 284 11.78 -4.93 4.68
N LEU A 285 10.85 -5.59 3.97
CA LEU A 285 11.01 -7.00 3.57
C LEU A 285 12.24 -7.19 2.67
N THR A 286 12.46 -6.29 1.72
CA THR A 286 13.59 -6.36 0.79
C THR A 286 14.91 -6.12 1.52
N LEU A 287 14.96 -5.17 2.46
CA LEU A 287 16.13 -4.97 3.35
C LEU A 287 16.43 -6.23 4.17
N ALA A 288 15.40 -6.86 4.75
CA ALA A 288 15.58 -8.08 5.52
C ALA A 288 16.16 -9.20 4.65
N LYS A 289 15.62 -9.38 3.44
CA LYS A 289 16.14 -10.35 2.46
C LYS A 289 17.58 -10.05 2.04
N CYS A 290 17.97 -8.78 1.94
CA CYS A 290 19.37 -8.40 1.70
C CYS A 290 20.28 -8.90 2.83
N HIS A 291 19.91 -8.67 4.09
CA HIS A 291 20.70 -9.16 5.23
C HIS A 291 20.72 -10.69 5.34
N LEU A 292 19.63 -11.37 4.97
CA LEU A 292 19.61 -12.83 4.91
C LEU A 292 20.53 -13.38 3.81
N ARG A 293 20.61 -12.71 2.66
CA ARG A 293 21.54 -13.08 1.59
C ARG A 293 22.99 -12.86 2.03
N GLU A 294 23.31 -11.71 2.61
CA GLU A 294 24.64 -11.43 3.17
C GLU A 294 25.04 -12.46 4.24
N ALA A 295 24.10 -12.84 5.12
CA ALA A 295 24.36 -13.86 6.12
C ALA A 295 24.64 -15.24 5.49
N ARG A 296 23.97 -15.57 4.37
CA ARG A 296 24.22 -16.82 3.63
C ARG A 296 25.60 -16.82 2.97
N ASP A 297 26.01 -15.71 2.37
CA ASP A 297 27.32 -15.59 1.73
C ASP A 297 28.44 -15.67 2.79
N LEU A 298 28.23 -15.08 3.98
CA LEU A 298 29.15 -15.25 5.11
C LEU A 298 29.22 -16.69 5.62
N LEU A 299 28.19 -17.51 5.43
CA LEU A 299 28.21 -18.93 5.78
C LEU A 299 28.98 -19.77 4.76
N SER A 300 29.03 -19.40 3.47
CA SER A 300 29.72 -20.18 2.43
C SER A 300 31.24 -20.10 2.50
N ASP A 301 31.82 -19.00 3.00
CA ASP A 301 33.23 -18.70 2.77
C ASP A 301 34.23 -19.20 3.85
N SER A 302 33.80 -20.07 4.80
CA SER A 302 34.50 -20.68 5.98
C SER A 302 35.53 -19.92 6.86
N GLU A 303 35.25 -19.76 8.17
CA GLU A 303 36.14 -19.77 9.37
C GLU A 303 35.27 -19.53 10.64
N VAL A 304 35.28 -20.46 11.60
CA VAL A 304 34.10 -20.83 12.42
C VAL A 304 33.76 -19.87 13.59
N SER A 305 34.72 -19.13 14.14
CA SER A 305 34.55 -18.53 15.47
C SER A 305 34.11 -17.05 15.47
N SER A 306 34.61 -16.22 14.56
CA SER A 306 34.23 -14.80 14.43
C SER A 306 32.93 -14.58 13.63
N ARG A 307 32.53 -15.59 12.82
CA ARG A 307 31.34 -15.55 11.95
C ARG A 307 30.01 -15.70 12.67
N ASN A 308 29.98 -16.44 13.79
CA ASN A 308 28.75 -16.57 14.57
C ASN A 308 28.24 -15.19 15.01
N LEU A 309 29.13 -14.27 15.40
CA LEU A 309 28.71 -12.93 15.82
C LEU A 309 28.18 -12.08 14.66
N GLY A 310 28.85 -12.15 13.49
CA GLY A 310 28.46 -11.41 12.28
C GLY A 310 27.11 -11.87 11.72
N CYS A 311 26.92 -13.18 11.56
CA CYS A 311 25.66 -13.76 11.11
C CYS A 311 24.54 -13.53 12.12
N MET A 312 24.80 -13.66 13.43
CA MET A 312 23.82 -13.33 14.46
C MET A 312 23.38 -11.88 14.40
N ARG A 313 24.30 -10.93 14.16
CA ARG A 313 23.95 -9.52 14.00
C ARG A 313 23.05 -9.30 12.79
N LEU A 314 23.40 -9.87 11.63
CA LEU A 314 22.59 -9.77 10.41
C LEU A 314 21.20 -10.39 10.59
N TRP A 315 21.10 -11.55 11.25
CA TRP A 315 19.82 -12.19 11.55
C TRP A 315 18.95 -11.36 12.49
N LYS A 316 19.54 -10.75 13.54
CA LYS A 316 18.80 -9.86 14.44
C LYS A 316 18.29 -8.62 13.70
N THR A 317 19.13 -7.98 12.89
CA THR A 317 18.72 -6.83 12.07
C THR A 317 17.64 -7.21 11.05
N ALA A 318 17.77 -8.37 10.39
CA ALA A 318 16.74 -8.88 9.48
C ALA A 318 15.42 -9.12 10.22
N LEU A 319 15.48 -9.63 11.46
CA LEU A 319 14.30 -9.88 12.27
C LEU A 319 13.57 -8.59 12.68
N GLU A 320 14.31 -7.56 13.07
CA GLU A 320 13.76 -6.22 13.34
C GLU A 320 13.04 -5.66 12.10
N GLN A 321 13.66 -5.76 10.93
CA GLN A 321 13.07 -5.31 9.67
C GLN A 321 11.85 -6.16 9.27
N LEU A 322 11.87 -7.48 9.48
CA LEU A 322 10.70 -8.34 9.27
C LEU A 322 9.56 -8.00 10.22
N ASN A 323 9.84 -7.61 11.46
CA ASN A 323 8.79 -7.15 12.39
C ASN A 323 8.15 -5.85 11.91
N GLN A 324 8.95 -4.88 11.43
CA GLN A 324 8.41 -3.65 10.84
C GLN A 324 7.54 -3.96 9.62
N SER A 325 8.02 -4.84 8.75
CA SER A 325 7.28 -5.31 7.58
C SER A 325 5.97 -6.01 7.97
N ALA A 326 6.01 -6.92 8.96
CA ALA A 326 4.83 -7.62 9.47
C ALA A 326 3.77 -6.65 9.98
N ASN A 327 4.16 -5.64 10.78
CA ASN A 327 3.22 -4.66 11.32
C ASN A 327 2.48 -3.89 10.21
N LEU A 328 3.20 -3.50 9.15
CA LEU A 328 2.62 -2.79 8.00
C LEU A 328 1.71 -3.70 7.16
N PHE A 329 2.06 -4.97 6.99
CA PHE A 329 1.20 -5.91 6.25
C PHE A 329 0.01 -6.42 7.07
N GLU A 330 0.13 -6.50 8.40
CA GLU A 330 -0.96 -6.80 9.33
C GLU A 330 -2.02 -5.68 9.28
N SER A 331 -1.61 -4.41 9.18
CA SER A 331 -2.55 -3.27 9.07
C SER A 331 -3.35 -3.26 7.76
N MET A 332 -2.82 -3.88 6.70
CA MET A 332 -3.50 -4.03 5.40
C MET A 332 -4.18 -5.39 5.20
N ASP A 333 -4.05 -6.34 6.14
CA ASP A 333 -4.45 -7.74 5.97
C ASP A 333 -3.90 -8.38 4.66
N ASP A 334 -2.65 -8.10 4.24
CA ASP A 334 -2.05 -8.74 3.03
C ASP A 334 -1.60 -10.17 3.34
N ALA A 335 -2.50 -11.13 3.17
CA ALA A 335 -2.30 -12.51 3.59
C ALA A 335 -1.13 -13.20 2.87
N LEU A 336 -0.91 -12.92 1.58
CA LEU A 336 0.16 -13.56 0.83
C LEU A 336 1.55 -13.13 1.29
N VAL A 337 1.74 -11.84 1.54
CA VAL A 337 3.03 -11.31 1.99
C VAL A 337 3.27 -11.65 3.46
N LEU A 338 2.24 -11.58 4.31
CA LEU A 338 2.33 -12.01 5.71
C LEU A 338 2.79 -13.46 5.84
N ARG A 339 2.31 -14.34 4.96
CA ARG A 339 2.77 -15.74 4.90
C ARG A 339 4.28 -15.82 4.65
N GLU A 340 4.81 -15.03 3.71
CA GLU A 340 6.25 -15.00 3.45
C GLU A 340 7.04 -14.44 4.65
N VAL A 341 6.58 -13.34 5.24
CA VAL A 341 7.23 -12.70 6.40
C VAL A 341 7.31 -13.67 7.58
N TYR A 342 6.20 -14.33 7.94
CA TYR A 342 6.20 -15.30 9.05
C TYR A 342 7.05 -16.52 8.78
N TYR A 343 7.10 -16.98 7.53
CA TYR A 343 8.00 -18.06 7.13
C TYR A 343 9.47 -17.67 7.37
N LEU A 344 9.89 -16.49 6.91
CA LEU A 344 11.25 -16.00 7.09
C LEU A 344 11.58 -15.78 8.57
N GLN A 345 10.66 -15.22 9.36
CA GLN A 345 10.83 -15.07 10.82
C GLN A 345 11.04 -16.42 11.51
N ALA A 346 10.19 -17.41 11.21
CA ALA A 346 10.31 -18.75 11.77
C ALA A 346 11.66 -19.40 11.38
N GLN A 347 12.10 -19.20 10.14
CA GLN A 347 13.38 -19.70 9.67
C GLN A 347 14.56 -19.07 10.43
N ILE A 348 14.56 -17.74 10.63
CA ILE A 348 15.59 -17.04 11.41
C ILE A 348 15.62 -17.53 12.86
N TYR A 349 14.46 -17.64 13.52
CA TYR A 349 14.39 -18.14 14.89
C TYR A 349 14.85 -19.60 15.02
N ASN A 350 14.78 -20.39 13.95
CA ASN A 350 15.33 -21.73 13.94
C ASN A 350 16.87 -21.74 13.88
N TYR A 351 17.48 -20.73 13.25
CA TYR A 351 18.93 -20.56 13.23
C TYR A 351 19.48 -19.94 14.53
N LEU A 352 18.67 -19.19 15.28
CA LEU A 352 19.07 -18.59 16.54
C LEU A 352 18.95 -19.59 17.72
N PRO A 353 20.03 -19.84 18.48
CA PRO A 353 19.96 -20.73 19.64
C PRO A 353 19.02 -20.16 20.72
N GLY A 354 18.24 -21.03 21.37
CA GLY A 354 17.33 -20.65 22.47
C GLY A 354 16.00 -20.01 22.07
N HIS A 355 15.74 -19.75 20.78
CA HIS A 355 14.54 -19.02 20.32
C HIS A 355 13.38 -19.95 19.87
N ARG A 356 13.29 -21.15 20.45
CA ARG A 356 12.30 -22.17 20.05
C ARG A 356 10.85 -21.71 20.27
N SER A 357 10.60 -20.94 21.34
CA SER A 357 9.28 -20.40 21.65
C SER A 357 8.82 -19.41 20.56
N GLN A 358 9.68 -18.46 20.20
CA GLN A 358 9.41 -17.46 19.17
C GLN A 358 9.25 -18.09 17.78
N ARG A 359 10.08 -19.10 17.46
CA ARG A 359 9.91 -19.91 16.25
C ARG A 359 8.53 -20.54 16.17
N ASN A 360 8.10 -21.19 17.24
CA ASN A 360 6.78 -21.83 17.30
C ASN A 360 5.65 -20.80 17.18
N ALA A 361 5.79 -19.63 17.82
CA ALA A 361 4.82 -18.54 17.67
C ALA A 361 4.71 -18.04 16.22
N ALA A 362 5.84 -17.81 15.55
CA ALA A 362 5.87 -17.43 14.14
C ALA A 362 5.28 -18.54 13.23
N ALA A 363 5.57 -19.80 13.50
CA ALA A 363 5.00 -20.94 12.79
C ALA A 363 3.48 -21.05 12.99
N THR A 364 2.96 -20.75 14.19
CA THR A 364 1.52 -20.69 14.45
C THR A 364 0.87 -19.56 13.67
N LYS A 365 1.48 -18.37 13.61
CA LYS A 365 1.01 -17.26 12.77
C LYS A 365 0.99 -17.65 11.29
N TYR A 366 2.05 -18.27 10.79
CA TYR A 366 2.13 -18.79 9.42
C TYR A 366 1.00 -19.81 9.13
N SER A 367 0.78 -20.76 10.04
CA SER A 367 -0.26 -21.78 9.91
C SER A 367 -1.66 -21.15 9.86
N LYS A 368 -1.92 -20.14 10.72
CA LYS A 368 -3.17 -19.38 10.71
C LYS A 368 -3.40 -18.71 9.36
N VAL A 369 -2.45 -17.94 8.86
CA VAL A 369 -2.56 -17.27 7.56
C VAL A 369 -2.77 -18.28 6.42
N CYS A 370 -2.10 -19.43 6.46
CA CYS A 370 -2.32 -20.48 5.45
C CYS A 370 -3.72 -21.09 5.51
N LYS A 371 -4.28 -21.28 6.71
CA LYS A 371 -5.67 -21.74 6.88
C LYS A 371 -6.66 -20.70 6.36
N ASP A 372 -6.44 -19.43 6.70
CA ASP A 372 -7.27 -18.31 6.25
C ASP A 372 -7.25 -18.18 4.70
N LEU A 373 -6.12 -18.44 4.05
CA LEU A 373 -6.00 -18.49 2.59
C LEU A 373 -6.75 -19.67 1.93
N LEU A 374 -6.91 -20.79 2.64
CA LEU A 374 -7.61 -21.98 2.15
C LEU A 374 -9.11 -21.92 2.40
N GLN A 375 -9.51 -21.26 3.49
CA GLN A 375 -10.90 -21.13 3.90
C GLN A 375 -11.52 -19.89 3.23
N SER A 376 -12.16 -20.09 2.07
CA SER A 376 -13.01 -19.07 1.44
C SER A 376 -14.34 -18.93 2.21
N HIS A 377 -14.30 -18.48 3.46
CA HIS A 377 -15.51 -18.18 4.22
C HIS A 377 -16.02 -16.75 3.93
N SER A 378 -17.24 -16.49 4.40
CA SER A 378 -17.99 -15.23 4.30
C SER A 378 -17.10 -13.98 4.34
N PRO A 379 -17.34 -12.97 3.48
CA PRO A 379 -16.45 -11.82 3.39
C PRO A 379 -16.39 -11.09 4.72
N MET A 380 -15.20 -10.99 5.32
CA MET A 380 -15.09 -10.39 6.66
C MET A 380 -15.45 -8.90 6.71
N TRP A 381 -15.46 -8.21 5.57
CA TRP A 381 -15.98 -6.85 5.50
C TRP A 381 -17.48 -6.79 5.76
N GLN A 382 -18.27 -7.84 5.47
CA GLN A 382 -19.69 -7.88 5.84
C GLN A 382 -19.85 -7.87 7.35
N ASN A 383 -19.10 -8.70 8.08
CA ASN A 383 -19.11 -8.70 9.54
C ASN A 383 -18.69 -7.33 10.12
N VAL A 384 -17.74 -6.65 9.47
CA VAL A 384 -17.28 -5.32 9.88
C VAL A 384 -18.37 -4.27 9.60
N LEU A 385 -18.99 -4.26 8.43
CA LEU A 385 -20.10 -3.37 8.11
C LEU A 385 -21.31 -3.63 9.02
N GLU A 386 -21.65 -4.90 9.27
CA GLU A 386 -22.71 -5.29 10.20
C GLU A 386 -22.41 -4.79 11.61
N SER A 387 -21.17 -4.94 12.10
CA SER A 387 -20.76 -4.39 13.40
C SER A 387 -20.80 -2.87 13.45
N MET A 388 -20.50 -2.18 12.34
CA MET A 388 -20.64 -0.73 12.23
C MET A 388 -22.12 -0.31 12.26
N THR A 389 -23.00 -1.04 11.58
CA THR A 389 -24.44 -0.77 11.58
C THR A 389 -25.13 -1.12 12.91
N LEU A 390 -24.64 -2.13 13.64
CA LEU A 390 -25.16 -2.53 14.95
C LEU A 390 -24.76 -1.54 16.06
N LEU A 391 -23.56 -0.96 15.98
CA LEU A 391 -23.15 0.14 16.86
C LEU A 391 -24.06 1.38 16.69
N ASP A 392 -24.59 1.60 15.49
CA ASP A 392 -25.49 2.74 15.18
C ASP A 392 -26.92 2.57 15.74
N MET A 393 -27.37 1.34 15.95
CA MET A 393 -28.69 1.06 16.55
C MET A 393 -28.68 1.23 18.08
N GLY A 394 -27.50 1.22 18.71
CA GLY A 394 -27.34 1.38 20.16
C GLY A 394 -27.12 2.81 20.64
N THR A 395 -26.90 3.78 19.74
CA THR A 395 -26.69 5.20 20.08
C THR A 395 -27.91 6.10 19.84
N ASN A 396 -29.00 5.53 19.34
CA ASN A 396 -30.29 6.21 19.12
C ASN A 396 -31.37 5.85 20.16
N SER A 397 -30.98 5.25 21.30
CA SER A 397 -31.87 4.98 22.44
C SER A 397 -31.63 5.94 23.59
#